data_AF-A0A653BNB1-F1
#
_entry.id   AF-A0A653BNB1-F1
#
_cell.length_a   1.000
_cell.length_b   1.000
_cell.length_c   1.000
_cell.angle_alpha   90.00
_cell.angle_beta   90.00
_cell.angle_gamma   90.00
#
_symmetry.space_group_name_H-M   'P 1'
#
loop_
_entity.id
_entity.type
_entity.pdbx_description
1 polymer ?
#
loop_
_entity_poly.entity_id
_entity_poly.type
_entity_poly.pdbx_seq_one_letter_code
_entity_poly.pdbx_strand_id
1 'polypeptide(L)' 'MVLDREHDNHITSAYGLGINYNKTKVMIIDREHDNHREIKSVSRCEVVQSFVYLSSLIDNSGRCENG' A
#
# COMPACT_ATOMS: atom_id res chain seq x y z
N MET A 1 -1.52 -2.94 9.52
CA MET A 1 -2.17 -3.68 8.42
C MET A 1 -1.12 -4.65 7.89
N VAL A 2 -1.09 -5.88 8.40
CA VAL A 2 -0.04 -6.85 8.06
C VAL A 2 -0.57 -7.71 6.92
N LEU A 3 -0.10 -7.45 5.70
CA LEU A 3 -0.36 -8.27 4.51
C LEU A 3 0.71 -9.36 4.42
N ASP A 4 0.79 -10.18 5.45
CA ASP A 4 1.58 -11.41 5.45
C ASP A 4 0.79 -12.45 6.21
N ARG A 5 -0.08 -13.15 5.49
CA ARG A 5 -0.50 -14.53 5.78
C ARG A 5 -1.17 -15.06 4.51
N GLU A 6 -0.70 -16.22 4.06
CA GLU A 6 -1.13 -17.01 2.90
C GLU A 6 -2.63 -17.35 2.90
N HIS A 7 -3.49 -16.33 2.78
CA HIS A 7 -4.94 -16.43 2.72
C HIS A 7 -5.51 -15.25 1.91
N ASP A 8 -4.84 -14.94 0.79
CA ASP A 8 -5.12 -13.82 -0.12
C ASP A 8 -6.40 -14.07 -0.96
N ASN A 9 -7.52 -14.49 -0.33
CA ASN A 9 -8.78 -14.65 -1.06
C ASN A 9 -10.10 -14.53 -0.26
N HIS A 10 -10.11 -14.03 0.99
CA HIS A 10 -11.34 -14.05 1.81
C HIS A 10 -12.00 -12.69 2.10
N ILE A 11 -11.68 -11.60 1.38
CA ILE A 11 -12.45 -10.34 1.49
C ILE A 11 -12.91 -9.82 0.12
N THR A 12 -12.06 -9.88 -0.91
CA THR A 12 -12.45 -9.44 -2.26
C THR A 12 -13.35 -10.47 -2.97
N SER A 13 -13.17 -11.77 -2.67
CA SER A 13 -14.02 -12.85 -3.20
C SER A 13 -15.48 -12.73 -2.75
N ALA A 14 -15.77 -12.13 -1.59
CA ALA A 14 -17.14 -11.92 -1.13
C ALA A 14 -17.95 -10.99 -2.06
N TYR A 15 -17.25 -10.11 -2.77
CA TYR A 15 -17.81 -9.22 -3.78
C TYR A 15 -17.50 -9.65 -5.22
N GLY A 16 -16.86 -10.81 -5.42
CA GLY A 16 -16.42 -11.27 -6.74
C GLY A 16 -15.33 -10.40 -7.39
N LEU A 17 -14.60 -9.60 -6.59
CA LEU A 17 -13.54 -8.72 -7.08
C LEU A 17 -12.16 -9.36 -6.89
N GLY A 18 -11.24 -9.08 -7.81
CA GLY A 18 -9.86 -9.53 -7.77
C GLY A 18 -8.87 -8.37 -7.79
N ILE A 19 -7.73 -8.53 -7.12
CA ILE A 19 -6.63 -7.55 -7.12
C ILE A 19 -5.67 -7.88 -8.26
N ASN A 20 -5.37 -6.89 -9.11
CA ASN A 20 -4.35 -7.04 -10.14
C ASN A 20 -3.00 -6.56 -9.62
N TYR A 21 -2.19 -7.49 -9.11
CA TYR A 21 -0.88 -7.20 -8.51
C TYR A 21 0.11 -6.52 -9.46
N ASN A 22 -0.06 -6.63 -10.80
CA ASN A 22 0.81 -5.94 -11.76
C ASN A 22 0.49 -4.44 -11.88
N LYS A 23 -0.73 -4.03 -11.51
CA LYS A 23 -1.17 -2.64 -11.53
C LYS A 23 -1.26 -2.01 -10.15
N THR A 24 -1.52 -2.83 -9.13
CA THR A 24 -1.65 -2.37 -7.74
C THR A 24 -0.28 -2.10 -7.16
N LYS A 25 -0.10 -0.87 -6.69
CA LYS A 25 1.06 -0.42 -5.92
C LYS A 25 0.61 -0.09 -4.50
N VAL A 26 1.50 -0.23 -3.52
CA VAL A 26 1.23 0.02 -2.10
C VAL A 26 2.22 1.07 -1.58
N MET A 27 1.76 1.96 -0.71
CA MET A 27 2.62 2.89 0.02
C MET A 27 2.52 2.58 1.49
N ILE A 28 3.67 2.55 2.16
CA ILE A 28 3.77 2.33 3.60
C ILE A 28 3.92 3.71 4.22
N ILE A 29 3.01 4.02 5.15
CA ILE A 29 3.06 5.29 5.86
C ILE A 29 4.05 5.17 7.02
N ASP A 30 5.05 6.04 7.04
CA ASP A 30 5.97 6.25 8.16
C ASP A 30 5.21 6.85 9.34
N ARG A 31 4.68 5.97 10.18
CA ARG A 31 4.19 6.33 11.51
C ARG A 31 5.38 6.24 12.45
N GLU A 32 5.92 7.40 12.82
CA GLU A 32 6.85 7.65 13.93
C GLU A 32 7.44 6.38 14.59
N HIS A 33 8.60 5.95 14.06
CA HIS A 33 9.65 5.21 14.77
C HIS A 33 9.35 3.82 15.39
N ASP A 34 8.64 2.91 14.72
CA ASP A 34 8.66 1.49 15.14
C ASP A 34 9.06 0.53 14.00
N ASN A 35 10.35 0.15 14.02
CA ASN A 35 11.04 -0.81 13.14
C ASN A 35 11.43 -0.29 11.75
N HIS A 36 12.63 0.29 11.68
CA HIS A 36 13.38 0.69 10.49
C HIS A 36 13.80 -0.49 9.58
N ARG A 37 12.98 -1.54 9.48
CA ARG A 37 13.16 -2.59 8.50
C ARG A 37 12.61 -2.04 7.19
N GLU A 38 13.49 -1.78 6.23
CA GLU A 38 13.10 -1.40 4.88
C GLU A 38 12.17 -2.49 4.30
N ILE A 39 10.86 -2.23 4.32
CA ILE A 39 9.87 -3.14 3.74
C ILE A 39 9.92 -2.91 2.23
N LYS A 40 10.74 -3.72 1.56
CA LYS A 40 10.95 -3.65 0.10
C LYS A 40 9.72 -4.11 -0.69
N SER A 41 8.86 -4.91 -0.06
CA SER A 41 7.66 -5.46 -0.67
C SER A 41 6.62 -5.78 0.39
N VAL A 42 5.35 -5.53 0.06
CA VAL A 42 4.20 -6.01 0.84
C VAL A 42 3.49 -7.02 -0.04
N SER A 43 3.68 -8.31 0.22
CA SER A 43 3.27 -9.39 -0.70
C SER A 43 3.84 -9.20 -2.12
N ARG A 44 3.03 -9.42 -3.17
CA ARG A 44 3.38 -9.28 -4.60
C ARG A 44 3.22 -7.85 -5.15
N CYS A 45 2.85 -6.89 -4.31
CA CYS A 45 2.65 -5.52 -4.73
C CYS A 45 3.97 -4.74 -4.71
N GLU A 46 4.15 -3.89 -5.71
CA GLU A 46 5.24 -2.91 -5.72
C GLU A 46 5.04 -1.87 -4.61
N VAL A 47 6.09 -1.57 -3.86
CA VAL A 47 6.09 -0.53 -2.83
C VAL A 47 6.58 0.79 -3.43
N VAL A 48 5.84 1.87 -3.19
CA VAL A 48 6.23 3.24 -3.59
C VAL A 48 6.26 4.19 -2.39
N GLN A 49 6.91 5.34 -2.59
CA GLN A 49 7.07 6.37 -1.55
C GLN A 49 6.05 7.50 -1.64
N SER A 50 5.36 7.64 -2.77
CA SER A 50 4.30 8.64 -2.95
C SER A 50 3.30 8.21 -4.02
N PHE A 51 2.11 8.79 -3.96
CA PHE A 51 1.07 8.65 -4.98
C PHE A 51 0.38 9.97 -5.25
N VAL A 52 -0.08 10.16 -6.48
CA VAL A 52 -1.10 11.17 -6.76
C VAL A 52 -2.48 10.52 -6.60
N TYR A 53 -3.30 11.07 -5.72
CA TYR A 53 -4.68 10.63 -5.50
C TYR A 53 -5.59 11.86 -5.55
N LEU A 54 -6.56 11.86 -6.47
CA LEU A 54 -7.50 12.96 -6.66
C LEU A 54 -6.80 14.34 -6.75
N SER A 55 -5.71 14.42 -7.53
CA SER A 55 -4.87 15.61 -7.73
C SER A 55 -4.02 16.06 -6.53
N SER A 56 -4.01 15.29 -5.45
CA SER A 56 -3.13 15.53 -4.30
C SER A 56 -1.95 14.58 -4.32
N LEU A 57 -0.75 15.09 -4.08
CA LEU A 57 0.42 14.25 -3.83
C LEU A 57 0.39 13.81 -2.36
N ILE A 58 0.31 12.51 -2.14
CA ILE A 58 0.38 11.90 -0.81
C ILE A 58 1.73 11.21 -0.69
N ASP A 59 2.53 11.63 0.29
CA ASP A 59 3.83 11.02 0.58
C ASP A 59 3.74 9.98 1.72
N ASN A 60 4.83 9.24 1.92
CA ASN A 60 4.95 8.26 3.00
C ASN A 60 4.87 8.87 4.40
N SER A 61 5.03 10.20 4.58
CA SER A 61 4.75 10.84 5.87
C SER A 61 3.26 10.99 6.17
N GLY A 62 2.40 10.62 5.20
CA GLY A 62 0.96 10.79 5.26
C GLY A 62 0.52 12.23 5.02
N ARG A 63 1.41 13.10 4.54
CA ARG A 63 1.08 14.47 4.17
C ARG A 63 0.50 14.50 2.77
N CYS A 64 -0.47 15.40 2.61
CA CYS A 64 -1.11 15.71 1.34
C CYS A 64 -0.62 17.09 0.91
N GLU A 65 0.11 17.17 -0.19
CA GLU A 65 0.40 18.42 -0.87
C GLU A 65 -0.70 18.69 -1.89
N ASN A 66 -1.30 19.87 -1.82
CA ASN A 66 -2.26 20.32 -2.81
C ASN A 66 -1.50 20.83 -4.03
N GLY A 67 -1.88 20.34 -5.22
CA GLY A 67 -1.46 20.90 -6.49
C GLY A 67 -2.18 22.20 -6.84
#